data_AF-A0A3R9MJZ6-F1
#
_entry.id   AF-A0A3R9MJZ6-F1
#
_cell.length_a   1.000
_cell.length_b   1.000
_cell.length_c   1.000
_cell.angle_alpha   90.00
_cell.angle_beta   90.00
_cell.angle_gamma   90.00
#
_symmetry.space_group_name_H-M   'P 1'
#
loop_
_entity.id
_entity.type
_entity.pdbx_description
1 polymer ?
#
loop_
_entity_poly.entity_id
_entity_poly.type
_entity_poly.pdbx_seq_one_letter_code
_entity_poly.pdbx_strand_id
1 'polypeptide(L)'
;MTEPAAPSAFDKARTGLWASLQKHLSTVYTAEKDFRAATRFTDTFPFSAASLEPQQLLDYQHQRAVLRDLYVDETTQLDSLVKAVRQKPYQEDDKKLLFLMILGYMDLAETVFTLLDTHRPTKLEPDEEMDEANARFERVRNFVRLNIRGISGLLPRV
;
A
#
# COMPACT_ATOMS: atom_id res chain seq x y z
N MET A 1 -13.02 20.37 38.68
CA MET A 1 -12.78 20.60 37.24
C MET A 1 -11.53 19.82 36.88
N THR A 2 -11.67 18.71 36.17
CA THR A 2 -10.54 17.85 35.79
C THR A 2 -9.98 18.41 34.49
N GLU A 3 -8.78 18.96 34.55
CA GLU A 3 -8.05 19.47 33.39
C GLU A 3 -7.75 18.32 32.43
N PRO A 4 -7.98 18.45 31.10
CA PRO A 4 -7.69 17.38 30.17
C PRO A 4 -6.17 17.12 30.16
N ALA A 5 -5.78 15.89 30.50
CA ALA A 5 -4.38 15.48 30.46
C ALA A 5 -3.79 15.71 29.06
N ALA A 6 -2.58 16.28 29.01
CA ALA A 6 -1.90 16.53 27.74
C ALA A 6 -1.72 15.21 26.95
N PRO A 7 -1.96 15.21 25.63
CA PRO A 7 -1.90 13.99 24.84
C PRO A 7 -0.49 13.40 24.86
N SER A 8 -0.42 12.09 25.09
CA SER A 8 0.83 11.35 25.18
C SER A 8 1.61 11.41 23.86
N ALA A 9 2.93 11.14 23.91
CA ALA A 9 3.74 11.05 22.70
C ALA A 9 3.21 9.96 21.73
N PHE A 10 2.63 8.89 22.27
CA PHE A 10 1.96 7.86 21.49
C PHE A 10 0.68 8.39 20.83
N ASP A 11 -0.18 9.12 21.54
CA ASP A 11 -1.41 9.67 20.96
C ASP A 11 -1.14 10.61 19.79
N LYS A 12 -0.07 11.42 19.89
CA LYS A 12 0.39 12.26 18.79
C LYS A 12 0.86 11.43 17.60
N ALA A 13 1.63 10.37 17.85
CA ALA A 13 2.10 9.48 16.80
C ALA A 13 0.96 8.72 16.10
N ARG A 14 0.01 8.18 16.88
CA ARG A 14 -1.19 7.50 16.39
C ARG A 14 -2.07 8.43 15.56
N THR A 15 -2.32 9.65 16.05
CA THR A 15 -3.14 10.65 15.33
C THR A 15 -2.45 11.11 14.05
N GLY A 16 -1.14 11.36 14.11
CA GLY A 16 -0.35 11.73 12.94
C GLY A 16 -0.30 10.61 11.90
N LEU A 17 -0.10 9.36 12.33
CA LEU A 17 -0.16 8.18 11.47
C LEU A 17 -1.52 8.08 10.80
N TRP A 18 -2.61 8.17 11.56
CA TRP A 18 -3.96 8.11 11.02
C TRP A 18 -4.19 9.15 9.92
N ALA A 19 -3.90 10.42 10.20
CA ALA A 19 -4.05 11.51 9.24
C ALA A 19 -3.19 11.29 7.98
N SER A 20 -1.96 10.79 8.16
CA SER A 20 -1.09 10.43 7.04
C SER A 20 -1.72 9.33 6.19
N LEU A 21 -2.09 8.19 6.78
CA LEU A 21 -2.67 7.06 6.07
C LEU A 21 -3.95 7.45 5.31
N GLN A 22 -4.79 8.30 5.90
CA GLN A 22 -5.98 8.84 5.22
C GLN A 22 -5.62 9.65 3.97
N LYS A 23 -4.58 10.49 4.06
CA LYS A 23 -4.09 11.25 2.91
C LYS A 23 -3.57 10.33 1.80
N HIS A 24 -2.77 9.33 2.16
CA HIS A 24 -2.27 8.35 1.19
C HIS A 24 -3.39 7.55 0.54
N LEU A 25 -4.39 7.08 1.31
CA LEU A 25 -5.58 6.41 0.75
C LEU A 25 -6.34 7.31 -0.23
N SER A 26 -6.48 8.60 0.07
CA SER A 26 -7.12 9.52 -0.87
C SER A 26 -6.36 9.60 -2.21
N THR A 27 -5.03 9.60 -2.18
CA THR A 27 -4.19 9.56 -3.39
C THR A 27 -4.38 8.25 -4.13
N VAL A 28 -4.33 7.11 -3.42
CA VAL A 28 -4.50 5.77 -3.99
C VAL A 28 -5.87 5.61 -4.65
N TYR A 29 -6.96 6.04 -4.02
CA TYR A 29 -8.29 5.99 -4.62
C TYR A 29 -8.49 6.95 -5.78
N THR A 30 -7.75 8.07 -5.81
CA THR A 30 -7.75 8.97 -6.98
C THR A 30 -7.08 8.26 -8.16
N ALA A 31 -5.91 7.66 -7.94
CA ALA A 31 -5.22 6.87 -8.97
C ALA A 31 -6.06 5.67 -9.43
N GLU A 32 -6.78 5.00 -8.51
CA GLU A 32 -7.73 3.92 -8.86
C GLU A 32 -8.79 4.42 -9.83
N LYS A 33 -9.44 5.53 -9.49
CA LYS A 33 -10.52 6.11 -10.30
C LYS A 33 -10.03 6.44 -11.71
N ASP A 34 -8.87 7.08 -11.81
CA ASP A 34 -8.30 7.52 -13.09
C ASP A 34 -7.82 6.31 -13.92
N PHE A 35 -7.18 5.33 -13.29
CA PHE A 35 -6.80 4.07 -13.95
C PHE A 35 -8.01 3.29 -14.44
N ARG A 36 -9.06 3.15 -13.62
CA ARG A 36 -10.31 2.51 -14.03
C ARG A 36 -11.00 3.26 -15.16
N ALA A 37 -10.90 4.58 -15.21
CA ALA A 37 -11.44 5.36 -16.33
C ALA A 37 -10.68 5.05 -17.63
N ALA A 38 -9.35 4.95 -17.55
CA ALA A 38 -8.50 4.63 -18.69
C ALA A 38 -8.64 3.18 -19.18
N THR A 39 -9.23 2.27 -18.40
CA THR A 39 -9.48 0.87 -18.81
C THR A 39 -10.91 0.59 -19.31
N ARG A 40 -11.80 1.59 -19.33
CA ARG A 40 -13.22 1.44 -19.76
C ARG A 40 -13.43 1.05 -21.23
N PHE A 41 -12.37 1.01 -22.03
CA PHE A 41 -12.46 0.54 -23.41
C PHE A 41 -12.72 -0.97 -23.50
N THR A 42 -12.53 -1.74 -22.40
CA THR A 42 -12.75 -3.19 -22.36
C THR A 42 -13.23 -3.63 -20.98
N ASP A 43 -14.05 -4.68 -20.96
CA ASP A 43 -14.37 -5.46 -19.76
C ASP A 43 -13.64 -6.81 -19.73
N THR A 44 -12.83 -7.10 -20.76
CA THR A 44 -12.10 -8.36 -20.92
C THR A 44 -10.61 -8.15 -20.78
N PHE A 45 -10.00 -8.86 -19.83
CA PHE A 45 -8.57 -8.88 -19.57
C PHE A 45 -8.01 -10.32 -19.60
N PRO A 46 -6.77 -10.53 -20.07
CA PRO A 46 -5.90 -9.52 -20.67
C PRO A 46 -6.39 -9.07 -22.07
N PHE A 47 -6.14 -7.82 -22.44
CA PHE A 47 -6.56 -7.25 -23.73
C PHE A 47 -5.42 -7.22 -24.77
N SER A 48 -5.76 -7.12 -26.05
CA SER A 48 -4.77 -6.92 -27.11
C SER A 48 -4.48 -5.43 -27.29
N ALA A 49 -3.26 -4.98 -27.03
CA ALA A 49 -2.89 -3.57 -27.24
C ALA A 49 -3.00 -3.15 -28.72
N ALA A 50 -2.85 -4.10 -29.64
CA ALA A 50 -2.95 -3.85 -31.08
C ALA A 50 -4.39 -3.60 -31.58
N SER A 51 -5.41 -3.88 -30.77
CA SER A 51 -6.81 -3.66 -31.13
C SER A 51 -7.38 -2.37 -30.56
N LEU A 52 -6.56 -1.54 -29.90
CA LEU A 52 -6.99 -0.27 -29.32
C LEU A 52 -6.70 0.90 -30.24
N GLU A 53 -7.55 1.92 -30.16
CA GLU A 53 -7.25 3.21 -30.77
C GLU A 53 -5.99 3.83 -30.12
N PRO A 54 -5.15 4.55 -30.88
CA PRO A 54 -3.89 5.10 -30.36
C PRO A 54 -4.05 5.93 -29.07
N GLN A 55 -5.11 6.74 -28.99
CA GLN A 55 -5.40 7.56 -27.81
C GLN A 55 -5.76 6.70 -26.58
N GLN A 56 -6.54 5.64 -26.75
CA GLN A 56 -6.91 4.73 -25.66
C GLN A 56 -5.68 4.01 -25.10
N LEU A 57 -4.78 3.57 -25.98
CA LEU A 57 -3.53 2.94 -25.59
C LEU A 57 -2.62 3.92 -24.85
N LEU A 58 -2.50 5.16 -25.32
CA LEU A 58 -1.72 6.21 -24.68
C LEU A 58 -2.26 6.52 -23.27
N ASP A 59 -3.57 6.74 -23.14
CA ASP A 59 -4.22 7.06 -21.86
C ASP A 59 -4.04 5.91 -20.85
N TYR A 60 -4.22 4.67 -21.30
CA TYR A 60 -3.96 3.47 -20.49
C TYR A 60 -2.50 3.41 -20.03
N GLN A 61 -1.54 3.56 -20.95
CA GLN A 61 -0.12 3.48 -20.62
C GLN A 61 0.28 4.56 -19.61
N HIS A 62 -0.22 5.79 -19.80
CA HIS A 62 0.02 6.88 -18.88
C HIS A 62 -0.53 6.58 -17.48
N GLN A 63 -1.82 6.21 -17.38
CA GLN A 63 -2.42 5.92 -16.07
C GLN A 63 -1.81 4.67 -15.41
N ARG A 64 -1.39 3.67 -16.20
CA ARG A 64 -0.66 2.52 -15.67
C ARG A 64 0.68 2.96 -15.07
N ALA A 65 1.43 3.80 -15.76
CA ALA A 65 2.71 4.32 -15.26
C ALA A 65 2.51 5.10 -13.95
N VAL A 66 1.52 5.99 -13.89
CA VAL A 66 1.17 6.74 -12.67
C VAL A 66 0.84 5.81 -11.50
N LEU A 67 0.00 4.78 -11.73
CA LEU A 67 -0.36 3.83 -10.67
C LEU A 67 0.84 2.97 -10.23
N ARG A 68 1.71 2.59 -11.17
CA ARG A 68 2.93 1.82 -10.93
C ARG A 68 3.95 2.62 -10.13
N ASP A 69 4.20 3.87 -10.48
CA ASP A 69 5.11 4.74 -9.73
C ASP A 69 4.57 5.02 -8.33
N LEU A 70 3.27 5.25 -8.20
CA LEU A 70 2.62 5.39 -6.90
C LEU A 70 2.81 4.12 -6.05
N TYR A 71 2.68 2.92 -6.64
CA TYR A 71 2.90 1.68 -5.91
C TYR A 71 4.34 1.54 -5.38
N VAL A 72 5.33 1.89 -6.20
CA VAL A 72 6.75 1.88 -5.81
C VAL A 72 7.00 2.86 -4.66
N ASP A 73 6.47 4.08 -4.77
CA ASP A 73 6.60 5.12 -3.75
C ASP A 73 5.93 4.72 -2.43
N GLU A 74 4.68 4.28 -2.49
CA GLU A 74 3.92 3.84 -1.30
C GLU A 74 4.61 2.68 -0.60
N THR A 75 5.14 1.72 -1.36
CA THR A 75 5.84 0.58 -0.78
C THR A 75 7.16 0.99 -0.10
N THR A 76 7.87 1.96 -0.67
CA THR A 76 9.08 2.55 -0.07
C THR A 76 8.77 3.29 1.23
N GLN A 77 7.68 4.04 1.24
CA GLN A 77 7.21 4.79 2.40
C GLN A 77 6.73 3.84 3.51
N LEU A 78 6.03 2.77 3.16
CA LEU A 78 5.61 1.73 4.10
C LEU A 78 6.79 1.06 4.80
N ASP A 79 7.83 0.68 4.06
CA ASP A 79 9.05 0.12 4.64
C ASP A 79 9.71 1.10 5.61
N SER A 80 9.82 2.38 5.23
CA SER A 80 10.37 3.44 6.07
C SER A 80 9.55 3.67 7.34
N LEU A 81 8.22 3.69 7.22
CA LEU A 81 7.28 3.90 8.31
C LEU A 81 7.35 2.76 9.32
N VAL A 82 7.35 1.52 8.86
CA VAL A 82 7.45 0.33 9.71
C VAL A 82 8.78 0.30 10.47
N LYS A 83 9.89 0.66 9.81
CA LYS A 83 11.19 0.83 10.48
C LYS A 83 11.15 1.92 11.55
N ALA A 84 10.52 3.05 11.26
CA ALA A 84 10.38 4.15 12.22
C ALA A 84 9.58 3.72 13.46
N VAL A 85 8.42 3.08 13.28
CA VAL A 85 7.59 2.56 14.39
C VAL A 85 8.38 1.57 15.25
N ARG A 86 9.13 0.66 14.62
CA ARG A 86 9.97 -0.33 15.31
C ARG A 86 11.00 0.33 16.23
N GLN A 87 11.68 1.37 15.75
CA GLN A 87 12.77 2.04 16.45
C GLN A 87 12.31 2.95 17.60
N LYS A 88 11.07 3.44 17.58
CA LYS A 88 10.56 4.31 18.64
C LYS A 88 10.41 3.55 19.97
N PRO A 89 10.65 4.19 21.13
CA PRO A 89 10.57 3.55 22.44
C PRO A 89 9.12 3.47 22.96
N TYR A 90 8.16 3.14 22.09
CA TYR A 90 6.78 2.88 22.50
C TYR A 90 6.65 1.52 23.18
N GLN A 91 5.62 1.37 24.02
CA GLN A 91 5.27 0.07 24.59
C GLN A 91 4.92 -0.94 23.47
N GLU A 92 5.05 -2.22 23.75
CA GLU A 92 4.82 -3.26 22.74
C GLU A 92 3.39 -3.21 22.19
N ASP A 93 2.39 -3.05 23.06
CA ASP A 93 0.98 -2.97 22.65
C ASP A 93 0.69 -1.71 21.83
N ASP A 94 1.31 -0.57 22.17
CA ASP A 94 1.25 0.65 21.38
C ASP A 94 1.84 0.45 19.97
N LYS A 95 2.98 -0.25 19.85
CA LYS A 95 3.56 -0.59 18.54
C LYS A 95 2.63 -1.49 17.74
N LYS A 96 2.02 -2.49 18.38
CA LYS A 96 1.03 -3.38 17.73
C LYS A 96 -0.15 -2.59 17.18
N LEU A 97 -0.64 -1.59 17.91
CA LEU A 97 -1.71 -0.71 17.42
C LEU A 97 -1.28 0.07 16.16
N LEU A 98 -0.07 0.64 16.14
CA LEU A 98 0.45 1.32 14.95
C LEU A 98 0.63 0.36 13.78
N PHE A 99 1.12 -0.85 14.03
CA PHE A 99 1.25 -1.89 13.02
C PHE A 99 -0.09 -2.37 12.47
N LEU A 100 -1.13 -2.49 13.31
CA LEU A 100 -2.48 -2.81 12.86
C LEU A 100 -3.05 -1.74 11.92
N MET A 101 -2.82 -0.45 12.22
CA MET A 101 -3.22 0.65 11.33
C MET A 101 -2.50 0.57 9.98
N ILE A 102 -1.19 0.30 10.00
CA ILE A 102 -0.39 0.12 8.77
C ILE A 102 -0.90 -1.08 7.97
N LEU A 103 -1.18 -2.21 8.63
CA LEU A 103 -1.70 -3.41 7.97
C LEU A 103 -3.05 -3.14 7.30
N GLY A 104 -3.97 -2.46 7.99
CA GLY A 104 -5.26 -2.09 7.42
C GLY A 104 -5.13 -1.19 6.20
N TYR A 105 -4.18 -0.24 6.22
CA TYR A 105 -3.86 0.56 5.03
C TYR A 105 -3.33 -0.31 3.89
N MET A 106 -2.37 -1.20 4.16
CA MET A 106 -1.78 -2.08 3.15
C MET A 106 -2.82 -2.96 2.49
N ASP A 107 -3.72 -3.56 3.27
CA ASP A 107 -4.78 -4.42 2.75
C ASP A 107 -5.76 -3.64 1.85
N LEU A 108 -6.06 -2.37 2.17
CA LEU A 108 -6.86 -1.50 1.28
C LEU A 108 -6.11 -1.12 0.01
N ALA A 109 -4.86 -0.68 0.14
CA ALA A 109 -4.04 -0.26 -0.99
C ALA A 109 -3.78 -1.41 -1.98
N GLU A 110 -3.60 -2.64 -1.48
CA GLU A 110 -3.46 -3.85 -2.29
C GLU A 110 -4.66 -4.07 -3.23
N THR A 111 -5.89 -3.80 -2.78
CA THR A 111 -7.08 -3.92 -3.65
C THR A 111 -7.03 -3.03 -4.88
N VAL A 112 -6.30 -1.91 -4.80
CA VAL A 112 -6.07 -0.99 -5.92
C VAL A 112 -4.84 -1.40 -6.72
N PHE A 113 -3.72 -1.72 -6.08
CA PHE A 113 -2.49 -2.04 -6.81
C PHE A 113 -2.54 -3.38 -7.56
N THR A 114 -3.40 -4.31 -7.13
CA THR A 114 -3.71 -5.53 -7.91
C THR A 114 -4.31 -5.25 -9.29
N LEU A 115 -4.80 -4.03 -9.55
CA LEU A 115 -5.23 -3.60 -10.88
C LEU A 115 -4.06 -3.60 -11.90
N LEU A 116 -2.82 -3.37 -11.46
CA LEU A 116 -1.63 -3.39 -12.33
C LEU A 116 -1.36 -4.78 -12.94
N ASP A 117 -1.82 -5.84 -12.28
CA ASP A 117 -1.71 -7.22 -12.75
C ASP A 117 -3.00 -7.70 -13.43
N THR A 118 -4.17 -7.38 -12.86
CA THR A 118 -5.45 -7.86 -13.41
C THR A 118 -5.88 -7.14 -14.67
N HIS A 119 -5.55 -5.84 -14.83
CA HIS A 119 -5.98 -5.02 -15.97
C HIS A 119 -4.85 -4.79 -16.98
N ARG A 120 -4.17 -5.88 -17.37
CA ARG A 120 -2.97 -5.82 -18.22
C ARG A 120 -3.23 -6.21 -19.69
N PRO A 121 -2.38 -5.76 -20.64
CA PRO A 121 -2.35 -6.31 -21.98
C PRO A 121 -1.83 -7.75 -22.00
N THR A 122 -2.08 -8.47 -23.09
CA THR A 122 -1.57 -9.84 -23.32
C THR A 122 -0.05 -9.94 -23.35
N LYS A 123 0.62 -8.85 -23.73
CA LYS A 123 2.07 -8.71 -23.68
C LYS A 123 2.41 -7.46 -22.89
N LEU A 124 3.17 -7.64 -21.82
CA LEU A 124 3.75 -6.58 -21.03
C LEU A 124 5.25 -6.84 -20.92
N GLU A 125 6.06 -5.79 -21.04
CA GLU A 125 7.49 -5.91 -20.81
C GLU A 125 7.76 -6.21 -19.32
N PRO A 126 8.79 -7.00 -19.00
CA PRO A 126 9.24 -7.18 -17.64
C PRO A 126 9.57 -5.82 -16.99
N ASP A 127 9.24 -5.70 -15.71
CA ASP A 127 9.42 -4.46 -14.95
C ASP A 127 10.10 -4.80 -13.62
N GLU A 128 11.43 -4.75 -13.63
CA GLU A 128 12.27 -5.16 -12.49
C GLU A 128 11.97 -4.34 -11.23
N GLU A 129 11.70 -3.04 -11.37
CA GLU A 129 11.37 -2.18 -10.24
C GLU A 129 9.98 -2.49 -9.66
N MET A 130 9.01 -2.88 -10.50
CA MET A 130 7.72 -3.40 -10.01
C MET A 130 7.89 -4.73 -9.28
N ASP A 131 8.76 -5.62 -9.76
CA ASP A 131 9.07 -6.88 -9.08
C ASP A 131 9.75 -6.65 -7.71
N GLU A 132 10.69 -5.70 -7.65
CA GLU A 132 11.30 -5.27 -6.39
C GLU A 132 10.29 -4.67 -5.42
N ALA A 133 9.37 -3.84 -5.93
CA ALA A 133 8.29 -3.27 -5.14
C ALA A 133 7.38 -4.38 -4.59
N ASN A 134 6.97 -5.36 -5.40
CA ASN A 134 6.19 -6.52 -4.95
C ASN A 134 6.90 -7.29 -3.83
N ALA A 135 8.19 -7.59 -4.01
CA ALA A 135 8.98 -8.28 -3.00
C ALA A 135 9.11 -7.46 -1.70
N ARG A 136 9.22 -6.13 -1.81
CA ARG A 136 9.25 -5.21 -0.66
C ARG A 136 7.91 -5.16 0.06
N PHE A 137 6.81 -5.04 -0.68
CA PHE A 137 5.45 -5.00 -0.13
C PHE A 137 5.16 -6.24 0.70
N GLU A 138 5.40 -7.42 0.15
CA GLU A 138 5.19 -8.69 0.86
C GLU A 138 6.10 -8.84 2.08
N ARG A 139 7.36 -8.40 1.98
CA ARG A 139 8.28 -8.40 3.14
C ARG A 139 7.77 -7.51 4.26
N VAL A 140 7.33 -6.29 3.94
CA VAL A 140 6.78 -5.34 4.91
C VAL A 140 5.49 -5.90 5.53
N ARG A 141 4.60 -6.46 4.72
CA ARG A 141 3.34 -7.05 5.16
C ARG A 141 3.56 -8.19 6.15
N ASN A 142 4.47 -9.10 5.79
CA ASN A 142 4.83 -10.22 6.66
C ASN A 142 5.50 -9.74 7.95
N PHE A 143 6.40 -8.76 7.88
CA PHE A 143 7.00 -8.16 9.06
C PHE A 143 5.93 -7.58 10.00
N VAL A 144 5.00 -6.78 9.47
CA VAL A 144 3.91 -6.16 10.25
C VAL A 144 3.04 -7.24 10.90
N ARG A 145 2.60 -8.25 10.14
CA ARG A 145 1.82 -9.39 10.65
C ARG A 145 2.52 -10.15 11.78
N LEU A 146 3.82 -10.39 11.64
CA LEU A 146 4.63 -11.07 12.67
C LEU A 146 4.72 -10.24 13.96
N ASN A 147 4.91 -8.93 13.84
CA ASN A 147 4.99 -8.04 15.02
C ASN A 147 3.64 -7.88 15.73
N ILE A 148 2.52 -8.00 15.01
CA ILE A 148 1.17 -8.01 15.61
C ILE A 148 0.92 -9.32 16.37
N ARG A 149 1.20 -10.48 15.75
CA ARG A 149 0.97 -11.80 16.36
C ARG A 149 1.93 -12.11 17.52
N GLY A 150 3.11 -11.48 17.53
CA GLY A 150 4.21 -11.76 18.46
C GLY A 150 5.00 -13.01 18.06
N ILE A 151 6.32 -13.00 18.32
CA ILE A 151 7.21 -14.16 18.06
C ILE A 151 6.81 -15.37 18.93
N SER A 152 6.23 -15.13 20.11
CA SER A 152 5.71 -16.17 21.01
C SER A 152 4.54 -16.98 20.44
N GLY A 153 3.89 -16.51 19.38
CA GLY A 153 2.84 -17.27 18.67
C GLY A 153 3.37 -18.29 17.66
N LEU A 154 4.69 -18.31 17.40
CA LEU A 154 5.33 -19.16 16.39
C LEU A 154 6.27 -20.22 16.98
N LEU A 155 6.65 -20.11 18.25
CA LEU A 155 7.36 -21.17 18.95
C LEU A 155 6.33 -22.12 19.57
N PRO A 156 6.48 -23.45 19.39
CA PRO A 156 5.69 -24.40 20.17
C PRO A 156 5.88 -24.04 21.65
N ARG A 157 4.78 -24.00 22.41
CA ARG A 157 4.87 -23.89 23.87
C ARG A 157 5.67 -25.10 24.36
N VAL A 158 6.92 -24.87 24.77
CA VAL A 158 7.76 -25.87 25.45
C VAL A 158 7.35 -25.92 26.91
#